data_AF-A0A3D3NXL6-F1
#
_entry.id   AF-A0A3D3NXL6-F1
#
_cell.length_a   1.000
_cell.length_b   1.000
_cell.length_c   1.000
_cell.angle_alpha   90.00
_cell.angle_beta   90.00
_cell.angle_gamma   90.00
#
_symmetry.space_group_name_H-M   'P 1'
#
loop_
_entity.id
_entity.type
_entity.pdbx_description
1 polymer ?
#
loop_
_entity_poly.entity_id
_entity_poly.type
_entity_poly.pdbx_seq_one_letter_code
_entity_poly.pdbx_strand_id
1 'polypeptide(L)'
;MKPFFVLCSSFFVVGFCAAFAGDEPFRPETGKFPSLEKAHTYRGELVFVDHANRRGSIRVQGSGMFFRNDPHPFAMLPYGIVRYHDAAADLRDIPLGTVMHVRAFLPPDPKISSVPVLPVDNKSKDANHNRGTGIAPAENHVLLLEDEPSHCQREGLVWKLKDLEIKNREGMIIATREPKQGGDAKATEEKLTFDAATRFWRGRERLSIEEYLAEGAWPADGKKSLGGQSVLLGIMWKPTPDGIFTRFHISDIWLDDASLQRAAKQQTEVHNAFIRTRWMPAWIDAVEYGKFGRATVTATLFGGMDESLYADFKKDVTATMNGVESTLKHSGGAYGPAHMASKGTILAVTKATGEVPLGSSGIQIRFDTDLIIEGIRPGRVVRVRPSNWPLVNLPREEYISDGSNPEDRFPTPTIFPKY
;
A
#
# COMPACT_ATOMS: atom_id res chain seq x y z
N MET A 1 48.25 -26.19 56.92
CA MET A 1 47.58 -27.08 55.94
C MET A 1 46.44 -26.28 55.32
N LYS A 2 46.63 -25.90 54.04
CA LYS A 2 45.71 -25.26 53.07
C LYS A 2 45.08 -23.88 53.41
N PRO A 3 45.52 -22.78 52.78
CA PRO A 3 44.79 -21.52 52.72
C PRO A 3 43.70 -21.57 51.63
N PHE A 4 42.55 -20.95 51.92
CA PHE A 4 41.41 -20.83 51.01
C PHE A 4 41.66 -19.65 50.06
N PHE A 5 41.86 -19.94 48.77
CA PHE A 5 41.98 -18.93 47.72
C PHE A 5 40.57 -18.52 47.27
N VAL A 6 40.17 -17.29 47.56
CA VAL A 6 38.95 -16.68 47.01
C VAL A 6 39.31 -16.07 45.66
N LEU A 7 38.86 -16.68 44.57
CA LEU A 7 39.05 -16.20 43.21
C LEU A 7 37.96 -15.16 42.90
N CYS A 8 38.25 -13.87 43.12
CA CYS A 8 37.41 -12.79 42.62
C CYS A 8 37.50 -12.76 41.08
N SER A 9 36.46 -13.27 40.41
CA SER A 9 36.30 -13.13 38.96
C SER A 9 35.73 -11.74 38.66
N SER A 10 36.59 -10.82 38.25
CA SER A 10 36.19 -9.54 37.68
C SER A 10 35.61 -9.78 36.29
N PHE A 11 34.29 -9.78 36.17
CA PHE A 11 33.61 -9.75 34.86
C PHE A 11 33.79 -8.36 34.24
N PHE A 12 34.75 -8.26 33.32
CA PHE A 12 34.90 -7.13 32.41
C PHE A 12 33.75 -7.19 31.39
N VAL A 13 32.74 -6.35 31.58
CA VAL A 13 31.67 -6.15 30.57
C VAL A 13 32.29 -5.32 29.44
N VAL A 14 32.79 -6.00 28.42
CA VAL A 14 33.12 -5.35 27.14
C VAL A 14 31.78 -5.07 26.45
N GLY A 15 31.36 -3.81 26.52
CA GLY A 15 30.22 -3.32 25.75
C GLY A 15 30.48 -3.51 24.27
N PHE A 16 29.78 -4.46 23.64
CA PHE A 16 29.63 -4.51 22.20
C PHE A 16 28.82 -3.28 21.77
N CYS A 17 29.51 -2.19 21.43
CA CYS A 17 28.95 -1.21 20.51
C CYS A 17 28.75 -1.95 19.18
N ALA A 18 27.53 -2.42 18.92
CA ALA A 18 27.10 -2.75 17.57
C ALA A 18 27.16 -1.45 16.77
N ALA A 19 28.26 -1.26 16.04
CA ALA A 19 28.31 -0.29 14.97
C ALA A 19 27.20 -0.66 14.00
N PHE A 20 26.19 0.20 13.84
CA PHE A 20 25.22 0.09 12.76
C PHE A 20 25.99 0.17 11.44
N ALA A 21 26.25 -0.99 10.83
CA ALA A 21 26.59 -1.05 9.42
C ALA A 21 25.40 -0.44 8.67
N GLY A 22 25.62 0.67 7.96
CA GLY A 22 24.59 1.23 7.10
C GLY A 22 24.23 0.19 6.05
N ASP A 23 22.97 -0.26 6.05
CA ASP A 23 22.48 -1.23 5.07
C ASP A 23 22.79 -0.75 3.65
N GLU A 24 23.35 -1.65 2.84
CA GLU A 24 23.60 -1.37 1.43
C GLU A 24 22.29 -0.97 0.72
N PRO A 25 22.33 0.00 -0.20
CA PRO A 25 21.15 0.43 -0.94
C PRO A 25 20.49 -0.74 -1.68
N PHE A 26 19.25 -1.09 -1.32
CA PHE A 26 18.57 -2.25 -1.89
C PHE A 26 17.64 -1.87 -3.06
N ARG A 27 17.73 -2.64 -4.15
CA ARG A 27 16.89 -2.54 -5.34
C ARG A 27 16.12 -3.84 -5.57
N PRO A 28 14.84 -3.79 -5.96
CA PRO A 28 14.11 -5.00 -6.36
C PRO A 28 14.73 -5.61 -7.62
N GLU A 29 14.83 -6.94 -7.63
CA GLU A 29 15.31 -7.71 -8.77
C GLU A 29 14.12 -8.18 -9.64
N THR A 30 14.33 -8.21 -10.96
CA THR A 30 13.31 -8.74 -11.88
C THR A 30 13.03 -10.22 -11.57
N GLY A 31 11.75 -10.59 -11.49
CA GLY A 31 11.32 -11.96 -11.22
C GLY A 31 11.45 -12.41 -9.75
N LYS A 32 11.73 -11.48 -8.83
CA LYS A 32 11.78 -11.77 -7.39
C LYS A 32 10.90 -10.80 -6.60
N PHE A 33 10.23 -11.31 -5.58
CA PHE A 33 9.50 -10.49 -4.62
C PHE A 33 10.50 -10.01 -3.54
N PRO A 34 10.67 -8.69 -3.35
CA PRO A 34 11.60 -8.16 -2.36
C PRO A 34 11.07 -8.37 -0.93
N SER A 35 11.97 -8.61 0.03
CA SER A 35 11.60 -8.68 1.45
C SER A 35 11.12 -7.33 1.95
N LEU A 36 10.01 -7.32 2.69
CA LEU A 36 9.45 -6.12 3.30
C LEU A 36 10.42 -5.46 4.30
N GLU A 37 11.28 -6.24 4.94
CA GLU A 37 12.27 -5.75 5.92
C GLU A 37 13.28 -4.79 5.30
N LYS A 38 13.58 -4.96 4.00
CA LYS A 38 14.50 -4.08 3.27
C LYS A 38 13.84 -2.79 2.76
N ALA A 39 12.53 -2.64 2.95
CA ALA A 39 11.80 -1.47 2.47
C ALA A 39 12.03 -0.28 3.39
N HIS A 40 12.30 0.88 2.81
CA HIS A 40 12.27 2.13 3.56
C HIS A 40 10.82 2.49 3.91
N THR A 41 10.64 3.05 5.11
CA THR A 41 9.32 3.38 5.65
C THR A 41 9.18 4.86 5.90
N TYR A 42 8.07 5.43 5.45
CA TYR A 42 7.67 6.80 5.75
C TYR A 42 6.14 6.90 5.71
N ARG A 43 5.61 7.98 6.28
CA ARG A 43 4.18 8.30 6.23
C ARG A 43 3.96 9.72 5.74
N GLY A 44 2.81 9.98 5.14
CA GLY A 44 2.48 11.31 4.62
C GLY A 44 1.11 11.39 3.97
N GLU A 45 0.72 12.59 3.58
CA GLU A 45 -0.58 12.87 2.96
C GLU A 45 -0.54 12.53 1.47
N LEU A 46 -1.54 11.79 0.97
CA LEU A 46 -1.74 11.56 -0.46
C LEU A 46 -2.31 12.82 -1.13
N VAL A 47 -1.53 13.46 -2.00
CA VAL A 47 -1.88 14.76 -2.60
C VAL A 47 -2.17 14.69 -4.09
N PHE A 48 -1.70 13.64 -4.77
CA PHE A 48 -1.92 13.45 -6.21
C PHE A 48 -2.00 11.95 -6.55
N VAL A 49 -2.87 11.60 -7.50
CA VAL A 49 -3.06 10.23 -7.99
C VAL A 49 -3.18 10.23 -9.51
N ASP A 50 -2.33 9.43 -10.15
CA ASP A 50 -2.44 8.97 -11.53
C ASP A 50 -2.68 7.46 -11.50
N HIS A 51 -3.94 7.09 -11.23
CA HIS A 51 -4.35 5.70 -10.97
C HIS A 51 -4.05 4.78 -12.16
N ALA A 52 -4.18 5.31 -13.39
CA ALA A 52 -3.99 4.53 -14.61
C ALA A 52 -2.53 4.09 -14.80
N ASN A 53 -1.58 4.94 -14.40
CA ASN A 53 -0.15 4.61 -14.41
C ASN A 53 0.36 4.10 -13.05
N ARG A 54 -0.55 3.85 -12.09
CA ARG A 54 -0.26 3.40 -10.72
C ARG A 54 0.84 4.22 -10.05
N ARG A 55 0.73 5.55 -10.10
CA ARG A 55 1.67 6.49 -9.47
C ARG A 55 0.93 7.63 -8.81
N GLY A 56 1.62 8.38 -7.96
CA GLY A 56 1.02 9.50 -7.23
C GLY A 56 2.08 10.34 -6.54
N SER A 57 1.66 11.20 -5.63
CA SER A 57 2.57 11.96 -4.77
C SER A 57 2.11 11.93 -3.32
N ILE A 58 3.07 11.79 -2.41
CA ILE A 58 2.88 11.85 -0.96
C ILE A 58 3.61 13.09 -0.43
N ARG A 59 2.92 13.96 0.30
CA ARG A 59 3.61 14.97 1.13
C ARG A 59 4.14 14.28 2.37
N VAL A 60 5.42 13.97 2.36
CA VAL A 60 6.08 13.20 3.42
C VAL A 60 6.13 14.01 4.71
N GLN A 61 5.83 13.35 5.83
CA GLN A 61 5.98 13.95 7.14
C GLN A 61 7.46 14.14 7.49
N GLY A 62 7.83 15.39 7.76
CA GLY A 62 9.12 15.77 8.31
C GLY A 62 8.98 16.47 9.66
N SER A 63 10.11 16.88 10.24
CA SER A 63 10.17 17.63 11.50
C SER A 63 9.81 19.12 11.36
N GLY A 64 9.74 19.64 10.13
CA GLY A 64 9.43 21.06 9.87
C GLY A 64 7.94 21.35 9.68
N MET A 65 7.65 22.40 8.91
CA MET A 65 6.32 22.80 8.47
C MET A 65 5.78 21.87 7.40
N PHE A 66 4.96 20.90 7.82
CA PHE A 66 4.39 19.88 6.96
C PHE A 66 3.78 20.48 5.68
N PHE A 67 2.96 21.53 5.80
CA PHE A 67 2.28 22.16 4.65
C PHE A 67 3.23 22.76 3.59
N ARG A 68 4.51 22.98 3.92
CA ARG A 68 5.54 23.48 2.98
C ARG A 68 6.33 22.36 2.31
N ASN A 69 6.11 21.11 2.69
CA ASN A 69 6.77 19.99 2.06
C ASN A 69 6.19 19.80 0.66
N ASP A 70 7.07 19.81 -0.34
CA ASP A 70 6.70 19.47 -1.71
C ASP A 70 6.15 18.04 -1.75
N PRO A 71 5.15 17.79 -2.60
CA PRO A 71 4.72 16.45 -2.95
C PRO A 71 5.91 15.58 -3.41
N HIS A 72 6.11 14.43 -2.76
CA HIS A 72 7.11 13.45 -3.14
C HIS A 72 6.49 12.38 -4.06
N PRO A 73 6.89 12.31 -5.35
CA PRO A 73 6.32 11.34 -6.28
C PRO A 73 6.67 9.90 -5.95
N PHE A 74 5.73 8.98 -6.18
CA PHE A 74 5.92 7.54 -6.02
C PHE A 74 5.28 6.76 -7.19
N ALA A 75 5.83 5.58 -7.49
CA ALA A 75 5.26 4.62 -8.43
C ALA A 75 5.04 3.28 -7.72
N MET A 76 3.92 2.61 -7.98
CA MET A 76 3.69 1.26 -7.46
C MET A 76 4.53 0.26 -8.27
N LEU A 77 5.12 -0.71 -7.58
CA LEU A 77 5.64 -1.91 -8.22
C LEU A 77 4.47 -2.68 -8.89
N PRO A 78 4.72 -3.51 -9.91
CA PRO A 78 3.65 -4.29 -10.57
C PRO A 78 2.86 -5.17 -9.59
N TYR A 79 3.54 -5.70 -8.58
CA TYR A 79 3.01 -6.50 -7.48
C TYR A 79 2.81 -5.67 -6.19
N GLY A 80 2.84 -4.34 -6.30
CA GLY A 80 2.60 -3.43 -5.18
C GLY A 80 1.15 -3.46 -4.74
N ILE A 81 0.93 -3.47 -3.43
CA ILE A 81 -0.37 -3.62 -2.78
C ILE A 81 -0.81 -2.26 -2.23
N VAL A 82 -2.10 -1.96 -2.42
CA VAL A 82 -2.74 -0.79 -1.80
C VAL A 82 -3.82 -1.31 -0.84
N ARG A 83 -3.85 -0.78 0.38
CA ARG A 83 -4.86 -1.10 1.40
C ARG A 83 -5.60 0.15 1.86
N TYR A 84 -6.91 0.05 1.95
CA TYR A 84 -7.80 1.08 2.46
C TYR A 84 -8.90 0.42 3.30
N HIS A 85 -9.21 0.97 4.48
CA HIS A 85 -10.19 0.41 5.41
C HIS A 85 -9.98 -1.09 5.72
N ASP A 86 -8.73 -1.51 5.91
CA ASP A 86 -8.31 -2.89 6.15
C ASP A 86 -8.68 -3.90 5.04
N ALA A 87 -8.86 -3.40 3.81
CA ALA A 87 -9.13 -4.22 2.63
C ALA A 87 -8.24 -3.82 1.46
N ALA A 88 -8.17 -4.69 0.46
CA ALA A 88 -7.48 -4.41 -0.79
C ALA A 88 -8.17 -3.27 -1.56
N ALA A 89 -7.39 -2.43 -2.22
CA ALA A 89 -7.88 -1.25 -2.92
C ALA A 89 -7.08 -0.95 -4.19
N ASP A 90 -7.65 -0.12 -5.06
CA ASP A 90 -6.90 0.59 -6.11
C ASP A 90 -6.63 2.04 -5.67
N LEU A 91 -5.63 2.71 -6.27
CA LEU A 91 -5.31 4.10 -5.93
C LEU A 91 -6.51 5.05 -6.11
N ARG A 92 -7.44 4.74 -7.02
CA ARG A 92 -8.65 5.52 -7.25
C ARG A 92 -9.63 5.51 -6.08
N ASP A 93 -9.52 4.51 -5.20
CA ASP A 93 -10.46 4.33 -4.08
C ASP A 93 -10.09 5.20 -2.89
N ILE A 94 -8.85 5.72 -2.84
CA ILE A 94 -8.32 6.48 -1.72
C ILE A 94 -8.63 7.98 -1.91
N PRO A 95 -9.34 8.62 -0.96
CA PRO A 95 -9.52 10.06 -0.98
C PRO A 95 -8.19 10.80 -0.86
N LEU A 96 -8.01 11.87 -1.63
CA LEU A 96 -6.90 12.80 -1.43
C LEU A 96 -6.98 13.42 -0.02
N GLY A 97 -5.81 13.70 0.56
CA GLY A 97 -5.67 14.13 1.95
C GLY A 97 -5.47 12.97 2.93
N THR A 98 -5.79 11.72 2.56
CA THR A 98 -5.57 10.55 3.43
C THR A 98 -4.09 10.40 3.76
N VAL A 99 -3.77 10.17 5.04
CA VAL A 99 -2.41 9.85 5.47
C VAL A 99 -2.14 8.39 5.22
N MET A 100 -1.15 8.12 4.37
CA MET A 100 -0.74 6.77 3.98
C MET A 100 0.61 6.43 4.61
N HIS A 101 0.77 5.17 4.99
CA HIS A 101 2.04 4.55 5.29
C HIS A 101 2.61 3.90 4.04
N VAL A 102 3.90 4.09 3.83
CA VAL A 102 4.59 3.69 2.60
C VAL A 102 5.73 2.75 2.96
N ARG A 103 5.79 1.60 2.29
CA ARG A 103 6.95 0.70 2.26
C ARG A 103 7.46 0.65 0.83
N ALA A 104 8.62 1.26 0.62
CA ALA A 104 9.16 1.49 -0.72
C ALA A 104 10.62 1.12 -0.84
N PHE A 105 11.04 0.94 -2.10
CA PHE A 105 12.40 0.62 -2.48
C PHE A 105 12.94 1.65 -3.47
N LEU A 106 14.24 1.60 -3.69
CA LEU A 106 14.87 2.27 -4.82
C LEU A 106 14.30 1.74 -6.15
N PRO A 107 14.37 2.54 -7.24
CA PRO A 107 13.93 2.09 -8.56
C PRO A 107 14.60 0.77 -8.96
N PRO A 108 13.86 -0.17 -9.58
CA PRO A 108 14.44 -1.39 -10.11
C PRO A 108 15.43 -1.08 -11.24
N ASP A 109 16.32 -2.03 -11.56
CA ASP A 109 17.24 -1.92 -12.69
C ASP A 109 16.62 -2.49 -13.99
N PRO A 110 16.85 -1.88 -15.17
CA PRO A 110 17.60 -0.63 -15.39
C PRO A 110 16.83 0.58 -14.83
N LYS A 111 17.54 1.68 -14.53
CA LYS A 111 17.03 2.93 -13.91
C LYS A 111 16.06 3.75 -14.79
N ILE A 112 15.21 3.10 -15.59
CA ILE A 112 14.08 3.74 -16.26
C ILE A 112 12.96 3.80 -15.22
N SER A 113 12.59 5.01 -14.81
CA SER A 113 11.63 5.26 -13.76
C SER A 113 10.52 6.18 -14.25
N SER A 114 9.28 5.87 -13.89
CA SER A 114 8.10 6.71 -14.18
C SER A 114 7.93 7.88 -13.19
N VAL A 115 8.82 7.96 -12.20
CA VAL A 115 8.95 9.02 -11.19
C VAL A 115 10.40 9.51 -11.12
N PRO A 116 10.68 10.73 -10.59
CA PRO A 116 12.04 11.22 -10.45
C PRO A 116 12.94 10.26 -9.65
N VAL A 117 14.15 10.00 -10.15
CA VAL A 117 15.17 9.22 -9.45
C VAL A 117 16.01 10.15 -8.59
N LEU A 118 15.96 9.97 -7.28
CA LEU A 118 16.69 10.81 -6.33
C LEU A 118 18.00 10.15 -5.87
N PRO A 119 19.00 10.93 -5.42
CA PRO A 119 20.20 10.40 -4.79
C PRO A 119 19.87 9.53 -3.57
N VAL A 120 20.57 8.41 -3.35
CA VAL A 120 20.24 7.44 -2.29
C VAL A 120 20.27 8.07 -0.88
N ASP A 121 21.11 9.08 -0.67
CA ASP A 121 21.25 9.81 0.59
C ASP A 121 20.13 10.84 0.84
N ASN A 122 19.17 11.01 -0.09
CA ASN A 122 18.15 12.07 -0.02
C ASN A 122 17.19 11.91 1.18
N LYS A 123 17.00 10.68 1.69
CA LYS A 123 16.24 10.40 2.93
C LYS A 123 16.89 10.99 4.20
N SER A 124 18.15 11.39 4.13
CA SER A 124 18.88 11.99 5.25
C SER A 124 19.17 13.49 5.05
N LYS A 125 18.74 14.08 3.92
CA LYS A 125 18.99 15.50 3.64
C LYS A 125 18.02 16.40 4.35
N ASP A 126 18.54 17.48 4.91
CA ASP A 126 17.75 18.59 5.40
C ASP A 126 17.19 19.37 4.20
N ALA A 127 15.88 19.48 4.13
CA ALA A 127 15.18 20.28 3.12
C ALA A 127 15.01 21.74 3.56
N ASN A 128 15.88 22.22 4.46
CA ASN A 128 15.96 23.51 5.15
C ASN A 128 15.13 23.63 6.45
N HIS A 129 15.42 24.68 7.23
CA HIS A 129 14.82 24.97 8.54
C HIS A 129 13.28 25.00 8.56
N ASN A 130 12.64 25.19 7.40
CA ASN A 130 11.19 25.25 7.28
C ASN A 130 10.53 23.91 6.99
N ARG A 131 11.25 22.93 6.45
CA ARG A 131 10.66 21.68 5.92
C ARG A 131 11.13 20.43 6.68
N GLY A 132 12.34 20.50 7.23
CA GLY A 132 12.96 19.44 8.01
C GLY A 132 13.64 18.39 7.13
N THR A 133 14.05 17.29 7.78
CA THR A 133 14.90 16.26 7.17
C THR A 133 14.09 15.09 6.60
N GLY A 134 14.56 14.53 5.49
CA GLY A 134 14.12 13.23 4.99
C GLY A 134 12.77 13.19 4.29
N ILE A 135 12.29 14.35 3.83
CA ILE A 135 10.97 14.48 3.19
C ILE A 135 10.93 14.05 1.72
N ALA A 136 12.05 13.58 1.17
CA ALA A 136 12.17 13.16 -0.22
C ALA A 136 13.06 11.91 -0.32
N PRO A 137 12.63 10.77 0.26
CA PRO A 137 13.42 9.55 0.19
C PRO A 137 13.68 9.11 -1.25
N ALA A 138 14.80 8.44 -1.53
CA ALA A 138 15.05 7.90 -2.86
C ALA A 138 14.20 6.65 -3.15
N GLU A 139 13.71 6.04 -2.09
CA GLU A 139 12.85 4.88 -2.09
C GLU A 139 11.40 5.29 -2.41
N ASN A 140 11.10 5.42 -3.69
CA ASN A 140 9.80 5.84 -4.19
C ASN A 140 9.11 4.82 -5.10
N HIS A 141 9.60 3.56 -5.11
CA HIS A 141 8.95 2.43 -5.75
C HIS A 141 8.25 1.57 -4.71
N VAL A 142 6.94 1.72 -4.63
CA VAL A 142 6.11 1.30 -3.50
C VAL A 142 5.69 -0.16 -3.65
N LEU A 143 5.99 -0.96 -2.62
CA LEU A 143 5.47 -2.31 -2.45
C LEU A 143 4.17 -2.31 -1.65
N LEU A 144 4.05 -1.48 -0.63
CA LEU A 144 2.86 -1.39 0.21
C LEU A 144 2.52 0.07 0.47
N LEU A 145 1.27 0.42 0.17
CA LEU A 145 0.66 1.70 0.48
C LEU A 145 -0.61 1.42 1.29
N GLU A 146 -0.67 1.87 2.54
CA GLU A 146 -1.76 1.50 3.46
C GLU A 146 -2.25 2.70 4.27
N ASP A 147 -3.56 2.84 4.42
CA ASP A 147 -4.13 3.85 5.33
C ASP A 147 -3.90 3.49 6.81
N GLU A 148 -4.17 4.43 7.71
CA GLU A 148 -3.92 4.25 9.14
C GLU A 148 -4.60 3.01 9.75
N PRO A 149 -5.89 2.71 9.49
CA PRO A 149 -6.53 1.48 9.97
C PRO A 149 -5.86 0.21 9.45
N SER A 150 -5.54 0.15 8.14
CA SER A 150 -4.88 -1.03 7.55
C SER A 150 -3.48 -1.25 8.13
N HIS A 151 -2.72 -0.16 8.29
CA HIS A 151 -1.41 -0.19 8.94
C HIS A 151 -1.51 -0.72 10.37
N CYS A 152 -2.43 -0.16 11.15
CA CYS A 152 -2.63 -0.56 12.54
C CYS A 152 -3.00 -2.05 12.64
N GLN A 153 -3.93 -2.53 11.81
CA GLN A 153 -4.31 -3.94 11.83
C GLN A 153 -3.14 -4.86 11.48
N ARG A 154 -2.36 -4.51 10.45
CA ARG A 154 -1.19 -5.31 10.03
C ARG A 154 -0.10 -5.37 11.10
N GLU A 155 0.15 -4.26 11.78
CA GLU A 155 1.18 -4.15 12.83
C GLU A 155 0.65 -4.55 14.23
N GLY A 156 -0.62 -4.95 14.34
CA GLY A 156 -1.22 -5.29 15.63
C GLY A 156 -1.36 -4.09 16.58
N LEU A 157 -1.54 -2.89 16.04
CA LEU A 157 -1.69 -1.63 16.77
C LEU A 157 -3.15 -1.18 16.87
N VAL A 158 -3.43 -0.32 17.85
CA VAL A 158 -4.69 0.41 18.02
C VAL A 158 -4.41 1.82 18.51
N TRP A 159 -5.36 2.73 18.32
CA TRP A 159 -5.32 4.05 18.93
C TRP A 159 -6.05 4.03 20.28
N LYS A 160 -5.44 4.65 21.29
CA LYS A 160 -6.02 4.88 22.60
C LYS A 160 -6.34 6.37 22.74
N LEU A 161 -7.62 6.71 22.79
CA LEU A 161 -8.06 8.09 22.96
C LEU A 161 -7.92 8.48 24.45
N LYS A 162 -7.12 9.52 24.75
CA LYS A 162 -6.81 9.92 26.13
C LYS A 162 -7.69 11.06 26.58
N ASP A 163 -7.66 12.18 25.86
CA ASP A 163 -8.37 13.40 26.22
C ASP A 163 -9.03 14.05 25.01
N LEU A 164 -10.21 14.62 25.25
CA LEU A 164 -11.02 15.36 24.30
C LEU A 164 -11.15 16.81 24.77
N GLU A 165 -10.98 17.74 23.84
CA GLU A 165 -11.43 19.12 23.95
C GLU A 165 -12.33 19.42 22.75
N ILE A 166 -13.59 19.75 23.01
CA ILE A 166 -14.60 19.99 21.97
C ILE A 166 -15.28 21.33 22.20
N LYS A 167 -15.51 22.07 21.11
CA LYS A 167 -16.35 23.27 21.10
C LYS A 167 -17.06 23.35 19.76
N ASN A 168 -18.36 23.55 19.75
CA ASN A 168 -19.14 23.73 18.51
C ASN A 168 -18.91 22.59 17.48
N ARG A 169 -18.91 21.33 17.96
CA ARG A 169 -18.72 20.12 17.12
C ARG A 169 -17.36 20.01 16.42
N GLU A 170 -16.35 20.72 16.88
CA GLU A 170 -14.97 20.59 16.43
C GLU A 170 -14.01 20.65 17.62
N GLY A 171 -12.78 20.18 17.42
CA GLY A 171 -11.80 20.24 18.49
C GLY A 171 -10.60 19.34 18.31
N MET A 172 -10.08 18.90 19.45
CA MET A 172 -8.81 18.17 19.55
C MET A 172 -8.99 16.89 20.37
N ILE A 173 -8.31 15.84 19.93
CA ILE A 173 -8.14 14.61 20.70
C ILE A 173 -6.64 14.37 20.89
N ILE A 174 -6.24 14.08 22.13
CA ILE A 174 -4.93 13.51 22.43
C ILE A 174 -5.09 12.00 22.39
N ALA A 175 -4.27 11.34 21.57
CA ALA A 175 -4.30 9.89 21.43
C ALA A 175 -2.88 9.32 21.32
N THR A 176 -2.75 8.05 21.66
CA THR A 176 -1.51 7.28 21.50
C THR A 176 -1.77 6.07 20.61
N ARG A 177 -0.81 5.74 19.75
CA ARG A 177 -0.83 4.49 18.99
C ARG A 177 0.00 3.44 19.71
N GLU A 178 -0.63 2.35 20.10
CA GLU A 178 -0.09 1.34 21.02
C GLU A 178 -0.37 -0.09 20.50
N PRO A 179 0.44 -1.10 20.87
CA PRO A 179 0.13 -2.50 20.60
C PRO A 179 -1.22 -2.94 21.19
N LYS A 180 -2.03 -3.66 20.41
CA LYS A 180 -3.37 -4.16 20.82
C LYS A 180 -3.29 -5.09 22.02
N GLN A 181 -2.22 -5.90 22.10
CA GLN A 181 -2.01 -6.88 23.18
C GLN A 181 -1.32 -6.28 24.44
N GLY A 182 -1.12 -4.96 24.47
CA GLY A 182 -0.36 -4.29 25.53
C GLY A 182 1.15 -4.39 25.34
N GLY A 183 1.91 -3.52 26.00
CA GLY A 183 3.37 -3.50 25.97
C GLY A 183 3.94 -2.29 26.69
N ASP A 184 5.20 -2.40 27.16
CA ASP A 184 5.90 -1.36 27.94
C ASP A 184 6.50 -0.24 27.07
N ALA A 185 6.21 -0.22 25.77
CA ALA A 185 6.72 0.81 24.87
C ALA A 185 6.08 2.17 25.20
N LYS A 186 6.91 3.18 25.46
CA LYS A 186 6.45 4.58 25.60
C LYS A 186 5.85 5.05 24.28
N ALA A 187 4.52 5.01 24.18
CA ALA A 187 3.81 5.54 23.04
C ALA A 187 3.86 7.08 23.03
N THR A 188 4.07 7.65 21.84
CA THR A 188 4.06 9.11 21.66
C THR A 188 2.62 9.60 21.59
N GLU A 189 2.30 10.62 22.38
CA GLU A 189 1.03 11.32 22.26
C GLU A 189 0.99 12.15 20.98
N GLU A 190 -0.05 11.95 20.19
CA GLU A 190 -0.37 12.79 19.04
C GLU A 190 -1.64 13.59 19.36
N LYS A 191 -1.55 14.90 19.15
CA LYS A 191 -2.71 15.79 19.21
C LYS A 191 -3.33 15.88 17.82
N LEU A 192 -4.54 15.36 17.66
CA LEU A 192 -5.26 15.24 16.40
C LEU A 192 -6.47 16.18 16.41
N THR A 193 -6.81 16.76 15.26
CA THR A 193 -8.06 17.51 15.09
C THR A 193 -9.22 16.58 14.73
N PHE A 194 -10.43 17.03 15.01
CA PHE A 194 -11.66 16.49 14.42
C PHE A 194 -12.64 17.65 14.21
N ASP A 195 -13.64 17.46 13.34
CA ASP A 195 -14.67 18.47 13.09
C ASP A 195 -16.02 17.80 12.83
N ALA A 196 -17.01 18.60 12.41
CA ALA A 196 -18.36 18.11 12.15
C ALA A 196 -18.44 17.05 11.04
N ALA A 197 -17.41 16.93 10.19
CA ALA A 197 -17.34 15.92 9.14
C ALA A 197 -16.73 14.60 9.63
N THR A 198 -16.16 14.54 10.83
CA THR A 198 -15.64 13.30 11.41
C THR A 198 -16.77 12.28 11.62
N ARG A 199 -16.56 11.05 11.14
CA ARG A 199 -17.56 9.98 11.13
C ARG A 199 -17.29 8.97 12.23
N PHE A 200 -18.31 8.57 12.96
CA PHE A 200 -18.22 7.49 13.95
C PHE A 200 -18.88 6.23 13.41
N TRP A 201 -18.20 5.11 13.54
CA TRP A 201 -18.66 3.82 13.05
C TRP A 201 -18.84 2.87 14.23
N ARG A 202 -20.06 2.35 14.39
CA ARG A 202 -20.45 1.40 15.45
C ARG A 202 -21.38 0.33 14.89
N GLY A 203 -20.95 -0.93 14.87
CA GLY A 203 -21.68 -2.02 14.22
C GLY A 203 -22.07 -1.69 12.78
N ARG A 204 -23.36 -1.36 12.55
CA ARG A 204 -23.90 -0.97 11.24
C ARG A 204 -24.09 0.54 11.06
N GLU A 205 -23.96 1.29 12.14
CA GLU A 205 -24.21 2.72 12.19
C GLU A 205 -23.02 3.50 11.64
N ARG A 206 -23.35 4.61 10.96
CA ARG A 206 -22.41 5.65 10.56
C ARG A 206 -22.97 6.96 11.09
N LEU A 207 -22.51 7.35 12.28
CA LEU A 207 -23.01 8.49 13.01
C LEU A 207 -22.19 9.74 12.64
N SER A 208 -22.88 10.86 12.50
CA SER A 208 -22.30 12.19 12.57
C SER A 208 -21.87 12.49 14.01
N ILE A 209 -21.03 13.52 14.18
CA ILE A 209 -20.69 13.98 15.53
C ILE A 209 -21.92 14.42 16.31
N GLU A 210 -22.92 15.02 15.66
CA GLU A 210 -24.13 15.50 16.31
C GLU A 210 -24.96 14.35 16.90
N GLU A 211 -25.14 13.28 16.12
CA GLU A 211 -25.80 12.06 16.59
C GLU A 211 -25.02 11.42 17.73
N TYR A 212 -23.69 11.37 17.64
CA TYR A 212 -22.84 10.80 18.70
C TYR A 212 -22.86 11.63 20.00
N LEU A 213 -22.96 12.97 19.89
CA LEU A 213 -23.13 13.86 21.05
C LEU A 213 -24.51 13.71 21.69
N ALA A 214 -25.57 13.51 20.90
CA ALA A 214 -26.92 13.32 21.40
C ALA A 214 -27.07 12.05 22.27
N GLU A 215 -26.19 11.06 22.08
CA GLU A 215 -26.12 9.86 22.92
C GLU A 215 -25.41 10.09 24.27
N GLY A 216 -24.84 11.27 24.50
CA GLY A 216 -24.16 11.64 25.75
C GLY A 216 -22.78 10.99 25.94
N ALA A 217 -22.25 10.31 24.92
CA ALA A 217 -20.93 9.68 24.97
C ALA A 217 -19.82 10.73 25.12
N TRP A 218 -19.94 11.89 24.46
CA TRP A 218 -19.05 13.05 24.57
C TRP A 218 -19.85 14.29 25.03
N PRO A 219 -19.23 15.27 25.71
CA PRO A 219 -19.92 16.51 26.07
C PRO A 219 -20.15 17.38 24.83
N ALA A 220 -21.20 18.21 24.82
CA ALA A 220 -21.47 19.13 23.72
C ALA A 220 -20.34 20.16 23.53
N ASP A 221 -19.83 20.70 24.65
CA ASP A 221 -18.68 21.59 24.72
C ASP A 221 -17.84 21.28 25.98
N GLY A 222 -16.55 21.57 25.93
CA GLY A 222 -15.62 21.46 27.06
C GLY A 222 -14.60 20.34 26.92
N LYS A 223 -14.10 19.86 28.06
CA LYS A 223 -13.06 18.83 28.12
C LYS A 223 -13.59 17.54 28.74
N LYS A 224 -13.12 16.39 28.24
CA LYS A 224 -13.45 15.07 28.79
C LYS A 224 -12.24 14.14 28.66
N SER A 225 -11.94 13.40 29.73
CA SER A 225 -11.04 12.25 29.61
C SER A 225 -11.78 11.09 28.95
N LEU A 226 -11.15 10.47 27.97
CA LEU A 226 -11.65 9.34 27.19
C LEU A 226 -11.11 7.99 27.72
N GLY A 227 -10.34 8.01 28.81
CA GLY A 227 -9.96 6.80 29.55
C GLY A 227 -9.13 5.78 28.77
N GLY A 228 -8.47 6.18 27.68
CA GLY A 228 -7.73 5.26 26.82
C GLY A 228 -8.64 4.37 25.96
N GLN A 229 -9.83 4.85 25.58
CA GLN A 229 -10.74 4.12 24.71
C GLN A 229 -10.01 3.63 23.46
N SER A 230 -10.11 2.33 23.17
CA SER A 230 -9.44 1.71 22.04
C SER A 230 -10.29 1.84 20.78
N VAL A 231 -9.72 2.39 19.73
CA VAL A 231 -10.38 2.59 18.43
C VAL A 231 -9.38 2.40 17.29
N LEU A 232 -9.89 2.37 16.07
CA LEU A 232 -9.08 2.68 14.88
C LEU A 232 -9.48 4.04 14.34
N LEU A 233 -8.49 4.76 13.80
CA LEU A 233 -8.66 6.11 13.30
C LEU A 233 -8.38 6.16 11.80
N GLY A 234 -9.28 6.79 11.06
CA GLY A 234 -8.98 7.29 9.73
C GLY A 234 -8.25 8.61 9.89
N ILE A 235 -7.04 8.71 9.37
CA ILE A 235 -6.21 9.91 9.50
C ILE A 235 -6.05 10.55 8.13
N MET A 236 -6.29 11.85 8.08
CA MET A 236 -6.05 12.70 6.94
C MET A 236 -5.32 13.98 7.35
N TRP A 237 -4.92 14.79 6.39
CA TRP A 237 -4.43 16.14 6.64
C TRP A 237 -5.49 17.19 6.24
N LYS A 238 -5.61 18.22 7.08
CA LYS A 238 -6.39 19.43 6.81
C LYS A 238 -5.57 20.66 7.23
N PRO A 239 -5.72 21.81 6.56
CA PRO A 239 -5.12 23.06 7.02
C PRO A 239 -5.51 23.34 8.47
N THR A 240 -4.52 23.56 9.32
CA THR A 240 -4.73 23.74 10.75
C THR A 240 -4.57 25.20 11.14
N PRO A 241 -5.47 25.80 11.95
CA PRO A 241 -5.27 27.15 12.48
C PRO A 241 -4.12 27.18 13.51
N ASP A 242 -3.77 28.41 13.94
CA ASP A 242 -2.90 28.69 15.09
C ASP A 242 -1.39 28.43 14.93
N GLY A 243 -0.88 28.46 13.69
CA GLY A 243 0.56 28.42 13.44
C GLY A 243 1.22 27.08 13.80
N ILE A 244 0.44 26.01 13.91
CA ILE A 244 0.95 24.67 14.20
C ILE A 244 1.32 23.98 12.90
N PHE A 245 2.61 23.68 12.81
CA PHE A 245 3.30 23.29 11.61
C PHE A 245 2.95 21.89 11.11
N THR A 246 2.63 20.97 12.01
CA THR A 246 2.23 19.60 11.70
C THR A 246 1.16 19.14 12.68
N ARG A 247 -0.07 18.98 12.18
CA ARG A 247 -1.18 18.36 12.91
C ARG A 247 -2.05 17.58 11.93
N PHE A 248 -2.45 16.38 12.32
CA PHE A 248 -3.34 15.55 11.51
C PHE A 248 -4.79 15.65 11.97
N HIS A 249 -5.68 15.15 11.14
CA HIS A 249 -7.13 15.23 11.30
C HIS A 249 -7.74 13.84 11.26
N ILE A 250 -8.69 13.59 12.18
CA ILE A 250 -9.44 12.35 12.25
C ILE A 250 -10.64 12.46 11.32
N SER A 251 -10.64 11.69 10.24
CA SER A 251 -11.79 11.57 9.34
C SER A 251 -12.82 10.58 9.87
N ASP A 252 -12.35 9.51 10.53
CA ASP A 252 -13.16 8.36 10.93
C ASP A 252 -12.71 7.81 12.27
N ILE A 253 -13.68 7.36 13.06
CA ILE A 253 -13.45 6.66 14.33
C ILE A 253 -14.26 5.36 14.29
N TRP A 254 -13.58 4.23 14.17
CA TRP A 254 -14.20 2.91 14.32
C TRP A 254 -14.18 2.51 15.80
N LEU A 255 -15.38 2.43 16.37
CA LEU A 255 -15.59 2.15 17.79
C LEU A 255 -15.58 0.66 18.13
N ASP A 256 -15.77 -0.20 17.12
CA ASP A 256 -15.77 -1.65 17.28
C ASP A 256 -15.30 -2.39 16.01
N ASP A 257 -14.86 -3.64 16.20
CA ASP A 257 -14.36 -4.49 15.11
C ASP A 257 -15.44 -4.79 14.05
N ALA A 258 -16.73 -4.84 14.43
CA ALA A 258 -17.81 -5.13 13.50
C ALA A 258 -18.00 -4.03 12.45
N SER A 259 -17.84 -2.78 12.87
CA SER A 259 -17.91 -1.61 12.00
C SER A 259 -16.74 -1.54 11.02
N LEU A 260 -15.53 -1.89 11.46
CA LEU A 260 -14.36 -1.99 10.59
C LEU A 260 -14.51 -3.13 9.59
N GLN A 261 -14.88 -4.33 10.03
CA GLN A 261 -15.10 -5.48 9.15
C GLN A 261 -16.14 -5.20 8.08
N ARG A 262 -17.16 -4.40 8.40
CA ARG A 262 -18.14 -3.94 7.42
C ARG A 262 -17.53 -2.99 6.39
N ALA A 263 -16.72 -2.03 6.81
CA ALA A 263 -16.02 -1.12 5.91
C ALA A 263 -15.04 -1.89 5.01
N ALA A 264 -14.27 -2.81 5.59
CA ALA A 264 -13.38 -3.73 4.87
C ALA A 264 -14.15 -4.55 3.83
N LYS A 265 -15.28 -5.16 4.22
CA LYS A 265 -16.12 -5.93 3.29
C LYS A 265 -16.60 -5.07 2.12
N GLN A 266 -17.06 -3.84 2.38
CA GLN A 266 -17.51 -2.96 1.30
C GLN A 266 -16.37 -2.61 0.33
N GLN A 267 -15.20 -2.28 0.86
CA GLN A 267 -14.02 -1.98 0.06
C GLN A 267 -13.54 -3.22 -0.73
N THR A 268 -13.59 -4.40 -0.14
CA THR A 268 -13.32 -5.68 -0.81
C THR A 268 -14.24 -5.88 -2.01
N GLU A 269 -15.55 -5.61 -1.90
CA GLU A 269 -16.46 -5.74 -3.04
C GLU A 269 -16.13 -4.77 -4.19
N VAL A 270 -15.77 -3.52 -3.86
CA VAL A 270 -15.32 -2.52 -4.85
C VAL A 270 -14.09 -3.02 -5.59
N HIS A 271 -13.08 -3.45 -4.85
CA HIS A 271 -11.84 -3.94 -5.44
C HIS A 271 -12.02 -5.27 -6.20
N ASN A 272 -12.89 -6.16 -5.72
CA ASN A 272 -13.24 -7.39 -6.42
C ASN A 272 -13.87 -7.11 -7.79
N ALA A 273 -14.79 -6.15 -7.87
CA ALA A 273 -15.36 -5.71 -9.15
C ALA A 273 -14.27 -5.12 -10.08
N PHE A 274 -13.33 -4.36 -9.51
CA PHE A 274 -12.18 -3.82 -10.24
C PHE A 274 -11.29 -4.92 -10.83
N ILE A 275 -10.86 -5.90 -10.02
CA ILE A 275 -10.01 -6.99 -10.49
C ILE A 275 -10.73 -7.89 -11.50
N ARG A 276 -12.01 -8.19 -11.31
CA ARG A 276 -12.78 -9.01 -12.28
C ARG A 276 -12.86 -8.35 -13.66
N THR A 277 -12.92 -7.03 -13.73
CA THR A 277 -13.02 -6.27 -14.99
C THR A 277 -11.66 -5.99 -15.63
N ARG A 278 -10.58 -5.84 -14.85
CA ARG A 278 -9.22 -5.62 -15.36
C ARG A 278 -8.36 -6.87 -15.42
N TRP A 279 -8.82 -8.00 -14.89
CA TRP A 279 -8.14 -9.29 -14.84
C TRP A 279 -7.03 -9.37 -13.78
N MET A 280 -6.74 -10.59 -13.31
CA MET A 280 -5.78 -10.86 -12.24
C MET A 280 -4.36 -10.62 -12.74
N PRO A 281 -3.56 -9.75 -12.12
CA PRO A 281 -2.17 -9.57 -12.50
C PRO A 281 -1.30 -10.75 -12.06
N ALA A 282 -0.30 -11.04 -12.89
CA ALA A 282 0.66 -12.11 -12.68
C ALA A 282 1.96 -11.77 -13.41
N TRP A 283 3.03 -12.52 -13.14
CA TRP A 283 4.18 -12.56 -14.04
C TRP A 283 4.39 -13.97 -14.58
N ILE A 284 5.16 -14.07 -15.66
CA ILE A 284 5.54 -15.35 -16.24
C ILE A 284 6.85 -15.83 -15.61
N ASP A 285 6.79 -17.01 -14.98
CA ASP A 285 7.98 -17.67 -14.43
C ASP A 285 8.74 -18.40 -15.56
N ALA A 286 8.02 -19.13 -16.40
CA ALA A 286 8.61 -19.95 -17.47
C ALA A 286 7.64 -20.18 -18.64
N VAL A 287 8.19 -20.52 -19.80
CA VAL A 287 7.42 -20.91 -21.01
C VAL A 287 8.05 -22.14 -21.63
N GLU A 288 7.26 -23.20 -21.77
CA GLU A 288 7.59 -24.44 -22.49
C GLU A 288 6.98 -24.37 -23.89
N TYR A 289 7.81 -24.15 -24.92
CA TYR A 289 7.34 -24.00 -26.30
C TYR A 289 7.05 -25.36 -26.95
N GLY A 290 5.89 -25.45 -27.58
CA GLY A 290 5.48 -26.54 -28.47
C GLY A 290 5.67 -26.16 -29.95
N LYS A 291 4.94 -26.88 -30.82
CA LYS A 291 4.93 -26.60 -32.27
C LYS A 291 3.82 -25.62 -32.63
N PHE A 292 4.02 -24.87 -33.71
CA PHE A 292 3.01 -24.01 -34.33
C PHE A 292 2.34 -22.99 -33.39
N GLY A 293 3.11 -22.37 -32.51
CA GLY A 293 2.61 -21.34 -31.59
C GLY A 293 2.07 -21.87 -30.26
N ARG A 294 1.94 -23.19 -30.10
CA ARG A 294 1.52 -23.78 -28.83
C ARG A 294 2.58 -23.60 -27.75
N ALA A 295 2.17 -23.32 -26.52
CA ALA A 295 3.05 -23.26 -25.37
C ALA A 295 2.31 -23.58 -24.08
N THR A 296 3.03 -24.14 -23.11
CA THR A 296 2.61 -24.19 -21.71
C THR A 296 3.35 -23.11 -20.92
N VAL A 297 2.59 -22.22 -20.30
CA VAL A 297 3.08 -21.05 -19.58
C VAL A 297 2.91 -21.29 -18.09
N THR A 298 3.98 -21.07 -17.33
CA THR A 298 3.94 -21.08 -15.87
C THR A 298 3.93 -19.63 -15.38
N ALA A 299 2.92 -19.24 -14.60
CA ALA A 299 2.74 -17.88 -14.12
C ALA A 299 2.37 -17.81 -12.64
N THR A 300 2.98 -16.89 -11.90
CA THR A 300 2.67 -16.63 -10.49
C THR A 300 1.72 -15.44 -10.39
N LEU A 301 0.55 -15.65 -9.77
CA LEU A 301 -0.43 -14.59 -9.55
C LEU A 301 0.07 -13.63 -8.46
N PHE A 302 -0.11 -12.32 -8.66
CA PHE A 302 0.27 -11.33 -7.65
C PHE A 302 -0.67 -11.38 -6.45
N GLY A 303 -0.11 -11.03 -5.29
CA GLY A 303 -0.75 -11.05 -3.98
C GLY A 303 -1.57 -9.81 -3.66
N GLY A 304 -2.13 -9.78 -2.46
CA GLY A 304 -2.90 -8.66 -1.93
C GLY A 304 -4.35 -8.58 -2.39
N MET A 305 -4.82 -9.52 -3.21
CA MET A 305 -6.23 -9.65 -3.60
C MET A 305 -7.03 -10.48 -2.60
N ASP A 306 -8.36 -10.34 -2.64
CA ASP A 306 -9.30 -11.17 -1.88
C ASP A 306 -9.25 -12.65 -2.30
N GLU A 307 -9.44 -13.55 -1.33
CA GLU A 307 -9.36 -14.99 -1.57
C GLU A 307 -10.38 -15.50 -2.58
N SER A 308 -11.57 -14.86 -2.66
CA SER A 308 -12.62 -15.26 -3.60
C SER A 308 -12.21 -15.05 -5.06
N LEU A 309 -11.28 -14.14 -5.35
CA LEU A 309 -10.77 -13.93 -6.70
C LEU A 309 -9.84 -15.08 -7.11
N TYR A 310 -8.97 -15.53 -6.20
CA TYR A 310 -8.09 -16.67 -6.49
C TYR A 310 -8.86 -17.99 -6.62
N ALA A 311 -9.99 -18.11 -5.93
CA ALA A 311 -10.84 -19.30 -5.98
C ALA A 311 -11.37 -19.61 -7.39
N ASP A 312 -11.41 -18.63 -8.31
CA ASP A 312 -11.82 -18.81 -9.70
C ASP A 312 -10.72 -19.42 -10.59
N PHE A 313 -9.48 -19.49 -10.12
CA PHE A 313 -8.38 -20.15 -10.81
C PHE A 313 -8.38 -21.64 -10.45
N LYS A 314 -8.94 -22.45 -11.34
CA LYS A 314 -9.06 -23.90 -11.16
C LYS A 314 -8.49 -24.64 -12.36
N LYS A 315 -8.06 -25.88 -12.13
CA LYS A 315 -7.70 -26.80 -13.19
C LYS A 315 -8.88 -27.01 -14.16
N ASP A 316 -8.56 -27.17 -15.43
CA ASP A 316 -9.45 -27.41 -16.56
C ASP A 316 -10.42 -26.24 -16.87
N VAL A 317 -10.19 -25.07 -16.28
CA VAL A 317 -10.94 -23.84 -16.62
C VAL A 317 -10.29 -23.12 -17.79
N THR A 318 -11.11 -22.73 -18.77
CA THR A 318 -10.69 -21.85 -19.87
C THR A 318 -10.37 -20.46 -19.33
N ALA A 319 -9.26 -19.89 -19.80
CA ALA A 319 -8.80 -18.56 -19.44
C ALA A 319 -8.25 -17.79 -20.65
N THR A 320 -8.15 -16.47 -20.49
CA THR A 320 -7.47 -15.56 -21.42
C THR A 320 -6.31 -14.87 -20.70
N MET A 321 -5.17 -14.76 -21.37
CA MET A 321 -3.97 -14.10 -20.85
C MET A 321 -3.52 -13.02 -21.84
N ASN A 322 -3.28 -11.80 -21.35
CA ASN A 322 -2.75 -10.70 -22.14
C ASN A 322 -1.52 -10.08 -21.46
N GLY A 323 -0.54 -9.68 -22.25
CA GLY A 323 0.61 -8.90 -21.79
C GLY A 323 0.18 -7.52 -21.28
N VAL A 324 0.86 -7.07 -20.23
CA VAL A 324 0.69 -5.72 -19.67
C VAL A 324 2.06 -5.10 -19.41
N GLU A 325 2.10 -3.78 -19.22
CA GLU A 325 3.31 -3.10 -18.74
C GLU A 325 3.41 -3.12 -17.22
N SER A 326 4.51 -2.60 -16.67
CA SER A 326 4.75 -2.55 -15.22
C SER A 326 3.68 -1.77 -14.45
N THR A 327 2.99 -0.83 -15.12
CA THR A 327 1.83 -0.09 -14.60
C THR A 327 0.52 -0.91 -14.61
N LEU A 328 0.57 -2.15 -15.11
CA LEU A 328 -0.56 -3.06 -15.31
C LEU A 328 -1.58 -2.61 -16.37
N LYS A 329 -1.22 -1.65 -17.24
CA LYS A 329 -2.01 -1.28 -18.42
C LYS A 329 -1.95 -2.37 -19.48
N HIS A 330 -3.09 -2.69 -20.08
CA HIS A 330 -3.16 -3.70 -21.14
C HIS A 330 -2.39 -3.28 -22.39
N SER A 331 -1.57 -4.18 -22.93
CA SER A 331 -1.02 -4.05 -24.27
C SER A 331 -2.15 -4.30 -25.29
N GLY A 332 -2.38 -3.35 -26.21
CA GLY A 332 -3.42 -3.43 -27.22
C GLY A 332 -4.83 -3.52 -26.63
N GLY A 333 -5.43 -2.37 -26.33
CA GLY A 333 -6.76 -2.29 -25.69
C GLY A 333 -7.83 -1.50 -26.45
N ALA A 334 -7.53 -0.95 -27.63
CA ALA A 334 -8.48 -0.15 -28.41
C ALA A 334 -9.77 -0.91 -28.81
N TYR A 335 -9.69 -2.25 -28.87
CA TYR A 335 -10.82 -3.16 -29.11
C TYR A 335 -11.09 -4.07 -27.90
N GLY A 336 -10.63 -3.67 -26.72
CA GLY A 336 -10.75 -4.41 -25.46
C GLY A 336 -9.58 -5.36 -25.19
N PRO A 337 -9.32 -5.71 -23.91
CA PRO A 337 -8.19 -6.55 -23.50
C PRO A 337 -8.09 -7.93 -24.16
N ALA A 338 -9.22 -8.50 -24.61
CA ALA A 338 -9.24 -9.80 -25.26
C ALA A 338 -8.80 -9.79 -26.72
N HIS A 339 -8.68 -8.62 -27.36
CA HIS A 339 -8.29 -8.52 -28.76
C HIS A 339 -6.88 -9.08 -29.02
N MET A 340 -5.94 -8.78 -28.12
CA MET A 340 -4.55 -9.25 -28.19
C MET A 340 -4.25 -10.41 -27.22
N ALA A 341 -5.27 -11.00 -26.60
CA ALA A 341 -5.08 -12.03 -25.59
C ALA A 341 -4.93 -13.44 -26.20
N SER A 342 -4.04 -14.23 -25.61
CA SER A 342 -3.96 -15.67 -25.83
C SER A 342 -5.08 -16.37 -25.07
N LYS A 343 -5.78 -17.30 -25.73
CA LYS A 343 -6.83 -18.14 -25.14
C LYS A 343 -6.25 -19.52 -24.83
N GLY A 344 -6.72 -20.14 -23.76
CA GLY A 344 -6.18 -21.42 -23.34
C GLY A 344 -6.88 -22.02 -22.13
N THR A 345 -6.27 -23.06 -21.57
CA THR A 345 -6.81 -23.81 -20.44
C THR A 345 -5.79 -23.86 -19.30
N ILE A 346 -6.26 -23.66 -18.07
CA ILE A 346 -5.43 -23.84 -16.87
C ILE A 346 -5.26 -25.34 -16.61
N LEU A 347 -4.07 -25.87 -16.82
CA LEU A 347 -3.73 -27.29 -16.63
C LEU A 347 -3.52 -27.66 -15.15
N ALA A 348 -3.02 -26.71 -14.36
CA ALA A 348 -2.72 -26.93 -12.95
C ALA A 348 -2.72 -25.61 -12.18
N VAL A 349 -3.02 -25.70 -10.88
CA VAL A 349 -2.94 -24.61 -9.91
C VAL A 349 -2.21 -25.14 -8.69
N THR A 350 -1.06 -24.55 -8.38
CA THR A 350 -0.21 -24.96 -7.26
C THR A 350 -0.17 -23.83 -6.25
N LYS A 351 -0.33 -24.16 -4.97
CA LYS A 351 -0.17 -23.23 -3.85
C LYS A 351 1.15 -23.50 -3.14
N ALA A 352 1.87 -22.43 -2.79
CA ALA A 352 3.06 -22.51 -1.96
C ALA A 352 2.71 -23.08 -0.58
N THR A 353 3.61 -23.89 -0.03
CA THR A 353 3.45 -24.55 1.29
C THR A 353 4.21 -23.84 2.41
N GLY A 354 5.00 -22.82 2.08
CA GLY A 354 5.81 -22.05 3.02
C GLY A 354 5.40 -20.58 3.09
N GLU A 355 6.28 -19.76 3.64
CA GLU A 355 6.09 -18.32 3.70
C GLU A 355 5.92 -17.73 2.30
N VAL A 356 4.85 -16.95 2.12
CA VAL A 356 4.56 -16.27 0.86
C VAL A 356 5.05 -14.84 0.99
N PRO A 357 6.02 -14.40 0.15
CA PRO A 357 6.53 -13.04 0.23
C PRO A 357 5.45 -12.03 -0.17
N LEU A 358 5.47 -10.85 0.46
CA LEU A 358 4.53 -9.78 0.14
C LEU A 358 4.59 -9.42 -1.35
N GLY A 359 3.42 -9.26 -1.97
CA GLY A 359 3.28 -9.06 -3.42
C GLY A 359 3.07 -10.35 -4.21
N SER A 360 3.34 -11.53 -3.63
CA SER A 360 2.97 -12.84 -4.19
C SER A 360 1.66 -13.33 -3.57
N SER A 361 0.84 -14.03 -4.36
CA SER A 361 -0.29 -14.81 -3.82
C SER A 361 0.15 -16.18 -3.30
N GLY A 362 1.36 -16.62 -3.63
CA GLY A 362 1.80 -18.01 -3.46
C GLY A 362 1.09 -18.97 -4.41
N ILE A 363 0.30 -18.49 -5.38
CA ILE A 363 -0.44 -19.29 -6.34
C ILE A 363 0.23 -19.21 -7.70
N GLN A 364 0.60 -20.37 -8.23
CA GLN A 364 1.12 -20.54 -9.57
C GLN A 364 0.12 -21.30 -10.43
N ILE A 365 -0.08 -20.86 -11.67
CA ILE A 365 -0.89 -21.54 -12.68
C ILE A 365 0.00 -22.08 -13.80
N ARG A 366 -0.39 -23.24 -14.36
CA ARG A 366 0.11 -23.71 -15.66
C ARG A 366 -0.99 -23.53 -16.70
N PHE A 367 -0.72 -22.79 -17.76
CA PHE A 367 -1.68 -22.37 -18.77
C PHE A 367 -1.23 -22.85 -20.16
N ASP A 368 -2.02 -23.69 -20.82
CA ASP A 368 -1.78 -24.14 -22.20
C ASP A 368 -2.53 -23.26 -23.19
N THR A 369 -1.82 -22.75 -24.18
CA THR A 369 -2.34 -21.92 -25.27
C THR A 369 -1.80 -22.43 -26.60
N ASP A 370 -2.58 -22.36 -27.67
CA ASP A 370 -2.15 -22.62 -29.04
C ASP A 370 -1.55 -21.39 -29.74
N LEU A 371 -1.67 -20.22 -29.11
CA LEU A 371 -1.14 -18.95 -29.60
C LEU A 371 -0.29 -18.28 -28.51
N ILE A 372 1.03 -18.46 -28.55
CA ILE A 372 1.99 -17.71 -27.74
C ILE A 372 2.36 -16.39 -28.42
N ILE A 373 2.50 -15.32 -27.64
CA ILE A 373 2.77 -13.95 -28.12
C ILE A 373 3.94 -13.32 -27.36
N GLU A 374 4.53 -12.27 -27.91
CA GLU A 374 5.67 -11.54 -27.32
C GLU A 374 5.40 -11.02 -25.90
N GLY A 375 4.14 -10.69 -25.59
CA GLY A 375 3.72 -10.24 -24.25
C GLY A 375 3.80 -11.32 -23.17
N ILE A 376 3.91 -12.60 -23.55
CA ILE A 376 3.89 -13.76 -22.65
C ILE A 376 5.25 -14.46 -22.75
N ARG A 377 6.26 -13.87 -22.11
CA ARG A 377 7.63 -14.39 -22.02
C ARG A 377 8.11 -14.36 -20.57
N PRO A 378 9.08 -15.21 -20.16
CA PRO A 378 9.62 -15.20 -18.80
C PRO A 378 10.00 -13.79 -18.34
N GLY A 379 9.60 -13.43 -17.12
CA GLY A 379 9.80 -12.11 -16.53
C GLY A 379 8.80 -11.02 -16.98
N ARG A 380 7.98 -11.26 -18.01
CA ARG A 380 6.93 -10.31 -18.41
C ARG A 380 5.76 -10.36 -17.42
N VAL A 381 5.13 -9.20 -17.25
CA VAL A 381 3.89 -9.06 -16.49
C VAL A 381 2.71 -9.30 -17.44
N VAL A 382 1.74 -10.05 -16.97
CA VAL A 382 0.51 -10.36 -17.69
C VAL A 382 -0.69 -10.10 -16.79
N ARG A 383 -1.88 -10.09 -17.40
CA ARG A 383 -3.11 -10.29 -16.66
C ARG A 383 -3.89 -11.47 -17.21
N VAL A 384 -4.52 -12.22 -16.29
CA VAL A 384 -5.20 -13.49 -16.56
C VAL A 384 -6.66 -13.40 -16.14
N ARG A 385 -7.54 -13.82 -17.03
CA ARG A 385 -8.99 -13.85 -16.82
C ARG A 385 -9.51 -15.28 -16.97
N PRO A 386 -9.99 -15.90 -15.87
CA PRO A 386 -10.88 -17.05 -15.94
C PRO A 386 -12.16 -16.73 -16.74
N SER A 387 -12.67 -17.68 -17.51
CA SER A 387 -13.80 -17.46 -18.44
C SER A 387 -15.11 -17.01 -17.77
N ASN A 388 -15.31 -17.26 -16.47
CA ASN A 388 -16.47 -16.84 -15.69
C ASN A 388 -16.43 -15.36 -15.28
N TRP A 389 -15.31 -14.65 -15.46
CA TRP A 389 -15.22 -13.22 -15.19
C TRP A 389 -15.80 -12.40 -16.35
N PRO A 390 -16.28 -11.17 -16.14
CA PRO A 390 -16.81 -10.35 -17.22
C PRO A 390 -15.73 -10.04 -18.26
N LEU A 391 -16.14 -9.92 -19.52
CA LEU A 391 -15.30 -9.38 -20.59
C LEU A 391 -15.81 -7.97 -20.92
N VAL A 392 -14.99 -6.96 -20.67
CA VAL A 392 -15.36 -5.55 -20.83
C VAL A 392 -14.29 -4.77 -21.56
N ASN A 393 -14.68 -3.62 -22.13
CA ASN A 393 -13.73 -2.63 -22.63
C ASN A 393 -13.23 -1.76 -21.48
N LEU A 394 -11.98 -1.31 -21.59
CA LEU A 394 -11.35 -0.45 -20.60
C LEU A 394 -11.37 1.02 -21.06
N PRO A 395 -11.35 1.98 -20.12
CA PRO A 395 -11.11 3.39 -20.43
C PRO A 395 -9.78 3.59 -21.17
N ARG A 396 -9.68 4.65 -21.98
CA ARG A 396 -8.50 4.96 -22.81
C ARG A 396 -7.20 4.99 -22.00
N GLU A 397 -7.28 5.50 -20.78
CA GLU A 397 -6.16 5.73 -19.88
C GLU A 397 -5.57 4.40 -19.39
N GLU A 398 -6.36 3.32 -19.34
CA GLU A 398 -6.01 2.02 -18.74
C GLU A 398 -5.42 1.01 -19.76
N TYR A 399 -5.24 1.41 -21.02
CA TYR A 399 -4.58 0.58 -22.02
C TYR A 399 -3.55 1.36 -22.86
N ILE A 400 -2.70 0.59 -23.53
CA ILE A 400 -1.77 1.05 -24.56
C ILE A 400 -2.40 0.73 -25.90
N SER A 401 -2.41 1.69 -26.80
CA SER A 401 -3.00 1.56 -28.15
C SER A 401 -2.14 0.61 -29.02
N ASP A 402 -1.77 1.01 -30.22
CA ASP A 402 -0.79 0.31 -31.06
C ASP A 402 0.65 0.34 -30.52
N GLY A 403 0.89 0.97 -29.36
CA GLY A 403 2.22 1.09 -28.75
C GLY A 403 3.15 2.02 -29.51
N SER A 404 2.65 2.80 -30.47
CA SER A 404 3.43 3.77 -31.24
C SER A 404 3.91 4.95 -30.39
N ASN A 405 3.22 5.25 -29.28
CA ASN A 405 3.62 6.28 -28.33
C ASN A 405 4.40 5.66 -27.15
N PRO A 406 5.73 5.88 -27.05
CA PRO A 406 6.53 5.37 -25.94
C PRO A 406 6.06 5.86 -24.57
N GLU A 407 5.45 7.05 -24.49
CA GLU A 407 4.96 7.63 -23.23
C GLU A 407 3.76 6.86 -22.65
N ASP A 408 2.97 6.18 -23.49
CA ASP A 408 1.88 5.32 -23.01
C ASP A 408 2.42 4.08 -22.29
N ARG A 409 3.65 3.67 -22.62
CA ARG A 409 4.35 2.50 -22.11
C ARG A 409 5.26 2.85 -20.93
N PHE A 410 5.97 3.97 -21.05
CA PHE A 410 6.95 4.47 -20.11
C PHE A 410 6.63 5.93 -19.78
N PRO A 411 5.61 6.18 -18.95
CA PRO A 411 5.14 7.53 -18.71
C PRO A 411 6.23 8.36 -18.03
N THR A 412 6.58 9.48 -18.65
CA THR A 412 7.59 10.42 -18.17
C THR A 412 7.29 10.97 -16.77
N PRO A 413 8.32 11.23 -15.93
CA PRO A 413 8.16 11.88 -14.63
C PRO A 413 7.90 13.40 -14.74
N THR A 414 7.87 13.98 -15.94
CA THR A 414 7.73 15.45 -16.16
C THR A 414 6.39 16.03 -15.69
N ILE A 415 5.41 15.18 -15.38
CA ILE A 415 4.14 15.64 -14.82
C ILE A 415 4.31 16.15 -13.38
N PHE A 416 5.21 15.56 -12.60
CA PHE A 416 5.28 15.77 -11.14
C PHE A 416 5.70 17.17 -10.69
N PRO A 417 6.65 17.86 -11.36
CA PRO A 417 6.96 19.25 -10.99
C PRO A 417 5.77 20.23 -11.12
N LYS A 418 4.63 19.80 -11.67
CA LYS A 418 3.44 20.63 -11.92
C LYS A 418 2.31 20.41 -10.90
N TYR A 419 2.44 19.46 -9.98
CA TYR A 419 1.37 19.07 -9.03
C TYR A 419 1.79 19.22 -7.58
#